data_AF-A0A9P4HJ03-F1
#
_entry.id   AF-A0A9P4HJ03-F1
#
_cell.length_a   1.000
_cell.length_b   1.000
_cell.length_c   1.000
_cell.angle_alpha   90.00
_cell.angle_beta   90.00
_cell.angle_gamma   90.00
#
_symmetry.space_group_name_H-M   'P 1'
#
loop_
_entity.id
_entity.type
_entity.pdbx_description
1 polymer ?
#
loop_
_entity_poly.entity_id
_entity_poly.type
_entity_poly.pdbx_seq_one_letter_code
_entity_poly.pdbx_strand_id
1 'polypeptide(L)'
;MLPKRVLDLKVSSNDQNALKLFESNGICASYMCLSYCWGLKGCDFKTTSRNLNAYQRKIAFEDLPTTVREAVIFTRWLGIRYLWIDALYIIQDSRSEWERESGCMASIYENSFFTLSAARAADSGGGFFSNTNCSAQQTDLFCEEKGSGVDATFPLLSCAWAFQERILSPRILHFGDKELDWECRRLDCLRQRKLLVEKYSEHHLTFATDRLPAMSGLVKQIQRNELVSNYVAGIWDNDPGALLWHIRGDPLQPTPTYIAPSWSWASSGKIAR
;
A
#
# COMPACT_ATOMS: atom_id res chain seq x y z
N MET A 1 -12.12 12.47 5.77
CA MET A 1 -11.48 12.61 7.10
C MET A 1 -10.03 12.19 6.98
N LEU A 2 -9.15 12.81 7.75
CA LEU A 2 -7.76 12.38 7.88
C LEU A 2 -7.69 11.03 8.63
N PRO A 3 -6.68 10.18 8.32
CA PRO A 3 -6.34 9.03 9.16
C PRO A 3 -6.04 9.45 10.61
N LYS A 4 -6.06 8.50 11.56
CA LYS A 4 -5.81 8.77 13.00
C LYS A 4 -4.58 9.67 13.22
N ARG A 5 -3.46 9.30 12.61
CA ARG A 5 -2.22 10.08 12.54
C ARG A 5 -1.82 10.40 11.11
N VAL A 6 -1.14 11.51 10.91
CA VAL A 6 -0.49 11.88 9.64
C VAL A 6 0.77 12.68 9.92
N LEU A 7 1.71 12.68 8.98
CA LEU A 7 2.86 13.58 9.02
C LEU A 7 2.39 14.97 8.62
N ASP A 8 2.52 15.95 9.53
CA ASP A 8 2.23 17.36 9.27
C ASP A 8 3.46 18.03 8.65
N LEU A 9 3.31 18.46 7.39
CA LEU A 9 4.38 19.07 6.61
C LEU A 9 4.38 20.60 6.68
N LYS A 10 3.57 21.21 7.56
CA LYS A 10 3.45 22.67 7.65
C LYS A 10 4.81 23.33 7.85
N VAL A 11 5.20 24.14 6.88
CA VAL A 11 6.39 24.99 6.91
C VAL A 11 6.14 26.12 7.91
N SER A 12 7.11 26.39 8.78
CA SER A 12 7.12 27.56 9.65
C SER A 12 8.13 28.58 9.15
N SER A 13 7.94 29.86 9.46
CA SER A 13 8.89 30.92 9.08
C SER A 13 10.31 30.70 9.62
N ASN A 14 10.43 29.97 10.73
CA ASN A 14 11.69 29.77 11.45
C ASN A 14 12.32 28.39 11.19
N ASP A 15 11.56 27.43 10.67
CA ASP A 15 12.01 26.07 10.38
C ASP A 15 11.20 25.52 9.20
N GLN A 16 11.84 25.48 8.03
CA GLN A 16 11.25 24.93 6.80
C GLN A 16 11.25 23.40 6.79
N ASN A 17 12.07 22.77 7.64
CA ASN A 17 12.19 21.33 7.79
C ASN A 17 11.36 20.79 8.96
N ALA A 18 10.53 21.64 9.59
CA ALA A 18 9.66 21.24 10.66
C ALA A 18 8.70 20.14 10.19
N LEU A 19 8.84 18.97 10.81
CA LEU A 19 7.96 17.82 10.65
C LEU A 19 7.53 17.33 12.01
N LYS A 20 6.29 16.85 12.10
CA LYS A 20 5.78 16.18 13.30
C LYS A 20 4.64 15.23 12.96
N LEU A 21 4.49 14.22 13.80
CA LEU A 21 3.34 13.34 13.76
C LEU A 21 2.15 14.08 14.39
N PHE A 22 1.05 14.17 13.64
CA PHE A 22 -0.14 14.90 14.04
C PHE A 22 -1.32 13.94 14.22
N GLU A 23 -1.91 13.96 15.41
CA GLU A 23 -3.19 13.28 15.69
C GLU A 23 -4.32 14.10 15.07
N SER A 24 -5.04 13.50 14.12
CA SER A 24 -6.04 14.22 13.34
C SER A 24 -7.30 14.54 14.14
N ASN A 25 -7.64 13.72 15.13
CA ASN A 25 -8.87 13.84 15.93
C ASN A 25 -10.14 14.04 15.06
N GLY A 26 -10.18 13.40 13.88
CA GLY A 26 -11.33 13.46 12.97
C GLY A 26 -11.39 14.68 12.04
N ILE A 27 -10.35 15.50 11.98
CA ILE A 27 -10.26 16.64 11.05
C ILE A 27 -10.41 16.17 9.60
N CYS A 28 -11.11 16.96 8.79
CA CYS A 28 -11.18 16.76 7.34
C CYS A 28 -10.19 17.67 6.63
N ALA A 29 -9.22 17.08 5.94
CA ALA A 29 -8.30 17.77 5.04
C ALA A 29 -7.78 16.81 3.96
N SER A 30 -7.26 17.37 2.87
CA SER A 30 -6.58 16.60 1.84
C SER A 30 -5.23 16.09 2.35
N TYR A 31 -4.90 14.86 2.02
CA TYR A 31 -3.62 14.23 2.35
C TYR A 31 -3.18 13.32 1.20
N MET A 32 -1.89 13.03 1.16
CA MET A 32 -1.31 12.05 0.24
C MET A 32 -0.87 10.80 1.01
N CYS A 33 -0.74 9.68 0.31
CA CYS A 33 -0.16 8.44 0.83
C CYS A 33 1.19 8.17 0.19
N LEU A 34 2.07 7.48 0.92
CA LEU A 34 3.34 6.97 0.42
C LEU A 34 3.29 5.44 0.34
N SER A 35 3.52 4.90 -0.85
CA SER A 35 3.74 3.47 -1.11
C SER A 35 5.21 3.25 -1.45
N TYR A 36 5.91 2.42 -0.66
CA TYR A 36 7.36 2.22 -0.78
C TYR A 36 7.82 0.91 -0.14
N CYS A 37 8.96 0.41 -0.59
CA CYS A 37 9.61 -0.75 0.02
C CYS A 37 10.34 -0.35 1.30
N TRP A 38 10.11 -1.07 2.40
CA TRP A 38 10.89 -0.85 3.63
C TRP A 38 12.33 -1.36 3.50
N GLY A 39 12.56 -2.39 2.69
CA GLY A 39 13.83 -3.09 2.55
C GLY A 39 14.01 -4.23 3.56
N LEU A 40 14.95 -5.15 3.29
CA LEU A 40 15.15 -6.38 4.07
C LEU A 40 15.60 -6.15 5.52
N LYS A 41 16.28 -5.03 5.78
CA LYS A 41 16.72 -4.65 7.14
C LYS A 41 15.61 -4.01 7.96
N GLY A 42 14.44 -3.77 7.36
CA GLY A 42 13.37 -2.98 7.95
C GLY A 42 13.64 -1.48 7.89
N CYS A 43 12.87 -0.75 8.67
CA CYS A 43 12.85 0.72 8.69
C CYS A 43 13.19 1.23 10.10
N ASP A 44 14.20 2.09 10.20
CA ASP A 44 14.68 2.68 11.47
C ASP A 44 13.88 3.92 11.91
N PHE A 45 13.14 4.55 10.99
CA PHE A 45 12.35 5.75 11.27
C PHE A 45 10.90 5.44 11.70
N LYS A 46 10.61 4.19 12.05
CA LYS A 46 9.26 3.74 12.40
C LYS A 46 8.79 4.24 13.77
N THR A 47 7.48 4.40 13.92
CA THR A 47 6.87 4.77 15.20
C THR A 47 6.76 3.55 16.11
N THR A 48 7.19 3.72 17.36
CA THR A 48 7.08 2.76 18.46
C THR A 48 6.47 3.46 19.67
N SER A 49 6.01 2.69 20.64
CA SER A 49 5.45 3.21 21.89
C SER A 49 6.44 4.14 22.62
N ARG A 50 7.75 3.94 22.41
CA ARG A 50 8.83 4.73 23.05
C ARG A 50 9.07 6.09 22.39
N ASN A 51 8.98 6.18 21.06
CA ASN A 51 9.33 7.39 20.30
C ASN A 51 8.12 8.23 19.88
N LEU A 52 6.89 7.75 20.06
CA LEU A 52 5.67 8.45 19.68
C LEU A 52 5.61 9.90 20.18
N ASN A 53 5.84 10.12 21.49
CA ASN A 53 5.83 11.46 22.08
C ASN A 53 6.97 12.37 21.56
N ALA A 54 8.07 11.79 21.08
CA ALA A 54 9.14 12.55 20.45
C ALA A 54 8.70 12.96 19.03
N TYR A 55 8.18 12.02 18.24
CA TYR A 55 7.71 12.28 16.88
C TYR A 55 6.52 13.25 16.81
N GLN A 56 5.64 13.27 17.82
CA GLN A 56 4.59 14.28 17.92
C GLN A 56 5.11 15.70 18.17
N ARG A 57 6.30 15.84 18.77
CA ARG A 57 6.94 17.14 19.01
C ARG A 57 7.73 17.60 17.79
N LYS A 58 8.64 16.75 17.31
CA LYS A 58 9.48 17.02 16.14
C LYS A 58 10.06 15.72 15.59
N ILE A 59 10.11 15.64 14.26
CA ILE A 59 10.89 14.68 13.51
C ILE A 59 11.93 15.50 12.73
N ALA A 60 13.21 15.19 12.89
CA ALA A 60 14.24 15.85 12.09
C ALA A 60 14.11 15.36 10.64
N PHE A 61 14.11 16.28 9.68
CA PHE A 61 13.99 15.94 8.27
C PHE A 61 15.17 15.07 7.83
N GLU A 62 16.34 15.29 8.42
CA GLU A 62 17.60 14.64 8.13
C GLU A 62 17.64 13.18 8.63
N ASP A 63 16.84 12.84 9.63
CA ASP A 63 16.71 11.47 10.16
C ASP A 63 15.81 10.58 9.29
N LEU A 64 15.07 11.19 8.37
CA LEU A 64 14.21 10.46 7.44
C LEU A 64 15.02 9.93 6.26
N PRO A 65 14.74 8.71 5.78
CA PRO A 65 15.45 8.18 4.65
C PRO A 65 15.04 8.91 3.36
N THR A 66 15.88 8.76 2.33
CA THR A 66 15.77 9.52 1.09
C THR A 66 14.39 9.43 0.43
N THR A 67 13.79 8.24 0.36
CA THR A 67 12.43 8.07 -0.20
C THR A 67 11.42 8.93 0.57
N VAL A 68 11.44 8.92 1.90
CA VAL A 68 10.50 9.73 2.68
C VAL A 68 10.75 11.23 2.53
N ARG A 69 12.02 11.65 2.54
CA ARG A 69 12.39 13.06 2.36
C ARG A 69 11.89 13.62 1.03
N GLU A 70 12.07 12.85 -0.04
CA GLU A 70 11.62 13.26 -1.37
C GLU A 70 10.09 13.24 -1.49
N ALA A 71 9.37 12.30 -0.87
CA ALA A 71 7.92 12.37 -0.76
C ALA A 71 7.45 13.65 -0.03
N VAL A 72 8.11 14.03 1.06
CA VAL A 72 7.80 15.26 1.80
C VAL A 72 7.98 16.48 0.91
N ILE A 73 9.10 16.56 0.17
CA ILE A 73 9.37 17.65 -0.77
C ILE A 73 8.29 17.72 -1.85
N PHE A 74 7.97 16.59 -2.49
CA PHE A 74 6.99 16.53 -3.56
C PHE A 74 5.57 16.87 -3.08
N THR A 75 5.18 16.36 -1.92
CA THR A 75 3.87 16.65 -1.30
C THR A 75 3.72 18.14 -0.99
N ARG A 76 4.77 18.78 -0.46
CA ARG A 76 4.81 20.23 -0.23
C ARG A 76 4.74 21.02 -1.54
N TRP A 77 5.46 20.59 -2.58
CA TRP A 77 5.44 21.22 -3.89
C TRP A 77 4.04 21.21 -4.51
N LEU A 78 3.27 20.14 -4.32
CA LEU A 78 1.85 20.05 -4.72
C LEU A 78 0.90 20.87 -3.83
N GLY A 79 1.39 21.55 -2.80
CA GLY A 79 0.58 22.33 -1.87
C GLY A 79 -0.26 21.49 -0.90
N ILE A 80 0.02 20.19 -0.77
CA ILE A 80 -0.66 19.32 0.20
C ILE A 80 0.12 19.32 1.52
N ARG A 81 -0.60 19.48 2.63
CA ARG A 81 0.00 19.61 3.96
C ARG A 81 0.28 18.28 4.64
N TYR A 82 -0.52 17.26 4.37
CA TYR A 82 -0.52 16.03 5.15
C TYR A 82 -0.04 14.86 4.29
N LEU A 83 0.90 14.09 4.82
CA LEU A 83 1.40 12.87 4.20
C LEU A 83 1.19 11.70 5.15
N TRP A 84 0.63 10.63 4.63
CA TRP A 84 0.44 9.38 5.34
C TRP A 84 1.53 8.39 4.94
N ILE A 85 2.17 7.78 5.94
CA ILE A 85 3.24 6.79 5.80
C ILE A 85 2.97 5.71 6.83
N ASP A 86 2.81 4.46 6.40
CA ASP A 86 2.48 3.30 7.25
C ASP A 86 3.43 3.12 8.45
N ALA A 87 4.75 3.25 8.22
CA ALA A 87 5.78 3.13 9.25
C ALA A 87 5.66 4.17 10.36
N LEU A 88 5.13 5.37 10.05
CA LEU A 88 4.89 6.44 11.03
C LEU A 88 3.47 6.41 11.59
N TYR A 89 2.52 5.87 10.83
CA TYR A 89 1.12 5.83 11.18
C TYR A 89 0.80 4.82 12.28
N ILE A 90 1.40 3.63 12.22
CA ILE A 90 1.12 2.51 13.12
C ILE A 90 2.23 2.41 14.17
N ILE A 91 1.85 2.15 15.43
CA ILE A 91 2.80 1.77 16.48
C ILE A 91 3.28 0.34 16.19
N GLN A 92 4.50 0.21 15.68
CA GLN A 92 5.01 -1.05 15.13
C GLN A 92 5.33 -2.12 16.19
N ASP A 93 5.44 -1.73 17.46
CA ASP A 93 5.64 -2.65 18.59
C ASP A 93 4.32 -3.03 19.28
N SER A 94 3.16 -2.66 18.72
CA SER A 94 1.83 -2.97 19.27
C SER A 94 1.00 -3.79 18.29
N ARG A 95 0.83 -5.08 18.58
CA ARG A 95 0.02 -5.99 17.77
C ARG A 95 -1.46 -5.59 17.70
N SER A 96 -2.04 -5.18 18.82
CA SER A 96 -3.45 -4.76 18.86
C SER A 96 -3.70 -3.48 18.06
N GLU A 97 -2.74 -2.56 18.04
CA GLU A 97 -2.82 -1.38 17.19
C GLU A 97 -2.66 -1.75 15.72
N TRP A 98 -1.67 -2.60 15.39
CA TRP A 98 -1.50 -3.08 14.02
C TRP A 98 -2.75 -3.76 13.48
N GLU A 99 -3.40 -4.64 14.25
CA GLU A 99 -4.63 -5.34 13.86
C GLU A 99 -5.78 -4.34 13.59
N ARG A 100 -5.92 -3.31 14.42
CA ARG A 100 -6.94 -2.27 14.24
C ARG A 100 -6.67 -1.41 13.01
N GLU A 101 -5.43 -0.92 12.88
CA GLU A 101 -5.06 0.07 11.86
C GLU A 101 -4.89 -0.56 10.47
N SER A 102 -4.36 -1.78 10.37
CA SER A 102 -4.27 -2.53 9.10
C SER A 102 -5.66 -2.78 8.50
N GLY A 103 -6.67 -3.05 9.35
CA GLY A 103 -8.06 -3.16 8.94
C GLY A 103 -8.67 -1.88 8.34
N CYS A 104 -8.03 -0.72 8.56
CA CYS A 104 -8.42 0.60 8.06
C CYS A 104 -7.59 1.06 6.85
N MET A 105 -6.45 0.43 6.54
CA MET A 105 -5.55 0.83 5.44
C MET A 105 -6.30 1.05 4.13
N ALA A 106 -7.28 0.18 3.85
CA ALA A 106 -8.08 0.28 2.65
C ALA A 106 -8.76 1.64 2.47
N SER A 107 -9.39 2.11 3.55
CA SER A 107 -10.07 3.40 3.57
C SER A 107 -9.09 4.57 3.52
N ILE A 108 -7.86 4.38 3.99
CA ILE A 108 -6.83 5.42 3.95
C ILE A 108 -6.40 5.66 2.50
N TYR A 109 -6.00 4.61 1.78
CA TYR A 109 -5.64 4.76 0.37
C TYR A 109 -6.84 5.22 -0.49
N GLU A 110 -8.04 4.71 -0.22
CA GLU A 110 -9.26 5.11 -0.94
C GLU A 110 -9.61 6.60 -0.79
N ASN A 111 -9.30 7.22 0.36
CA ASN A 111 -9.63 8.61 0.64
C ASN A 111 -8.44 9.56 0.46
N SER A 112 -7.29 9.06 -0.03
CA SER A 112 -6.13 9.90 -0.32
C SER A 112 -6.38 10.75 -1.56
N PHE A 113 -5.74 11.93 -1.63
CA PHE A 113 -5.77 12.75 -2.84
C PHE A 113 -4.89 12.14 -3.94
N PHE A 114 -3.72 11.64 -3.54
CA PHE A 114 -2.76 10.89 -4.34
C PHE A 114 -2.04 9.86 -3.49
N THR A 115 -1.65 8.77 -4.11
CA THR A 115 -0.61 7.87 -3.60
C THR A 115 0.67 8.06 -4.42
N LEU A 116 1.78 8.31 -3.73
CA LEU A 116 3.11 8.37 -4.32
C LEU A 116 3.73 6.98 -4.23
N SER A 117 4.00 6.36 -5.38
CA SER A 117 4.60 5.03 -5.46
C SER A 117 6.08 5.16 -5.81
N ALA A 118 6.96 4.86 -4.85
CA ALA A 118 8.40 4.79 -5.07
C ALA A 118 8.78 3.47 -5.77
N ALA A 119 8.28 3.27 -6.99
CA ALA A 119 8.27 1.98 -7.69
C ALA A 119 9.68 1.41 -7.92
N ARG A 120 10.65 2.27 -8.28
CA ARG A 120 12.05 1.88 -8.50
C ARG A 120 12.83 1.53 -7.23
N ALA A 121 12.41 2.05 -6.08
CA ALA A 121 13.20 1.98 -4.86
C ALA A 121 13.02 0.59 -4.21
N ALA A 122 14.09 -0.19 -4.15
CA ALA A 122 14.10 -1.49 -3.47
C ALA A 122 13.98 -1.37 -1.94
N ASP A 123 14.26 -0.18 -1.39
CA ASP A 123 14.15 0.13 0.03
C ASP A 123 13.89 1.63 0.27
N SER A 124 13.76 2.01 1.54
CA SER A 124 13.47 3.39 1.94
C SER A 124 14.61 4.38 1.64
N GLY A 125 15.82 3.90 1.35
CA GLY A 125 16.98 4.72 1.00
C GLY A 125 17.12 5.04 -0.50
N GLY A 126 16.41 4.32 -1.38
CA GLY A 126 16.56 4.44 -2.83
C GLY A 126 16.07 5.75 -3.47
N GLY A 127 15.08 6.42 -2.88
CA GLY A 127 14.55 7.70 -3.37
C GLY A 127 13.55 7.61 -4.54
N PHE A 128 12.80 8.69 -4.72
CA PHE A 128 11.87 8.99 -5.81
C PHE A 128 12.52 9.55 -7.07
N PHE A 129 13.40 10.55 -6.92
CA PHE A 129 13.85 11.35 -8.06
C PHE A 129 14.99 10.65 -8.80
N SER A 130 14.74 10.32 -10.07
CA SER A 130 15.80 9.88 -10.97
C SER A 130 16.63 11.08 -11.43
N ASN A 131 17.94 10.88 -11.57
CA ASN A 131 18.85 11.88 -12.16
C ASN A 131 18.84 11.86 -13.70
N THR A 132 17.99 11.06 -14.33
CA THR A 132 17.91 10.97 -15.79
C THR A 132 17.05 12.09 -16.37
N ASN A 133 17.55 12.78 -17.39
CA ASN A 133 16.75 13.68 -18.22
C ASN A 133 15.67 12.87 -18.92
N CYS A 134 14.42 12.97 -18.47
CA CYS A 134 13.30 12.19 -19.01
C CYS A 134 12.30 13.09 -19.71
N SER A 135 12.04 12.76 -20.98
CA SER A 135 10.88 13.22 -21.73
C SER A 135 9.63 12.55 -21.16
N ALA A 136 8.73 13.32 -20.55
CA ALA A 136 7.45 12.82 -20.06
C ALA A 136 6.63 12.23 -21.22
N GLN A 137 6.33 10.93 -21.20
CA GLN A 137 5.31 10.33 -22.05
C GLN A 137 4.08 10.05 -21.19
N GLN A 138 2.93 10.59 -21.59
CA GLN A 138 1.66 10.27 -20.98
C GLN A 138 1.22 8.91 -21.51
N THR A 139 1.43 7.85 -20.73
CA THR A 139 0.85 6.54 -21.03
C THR A 139 -0.48 6.45 -20.29
N ASP A 140 -1.59 6.53 -21.03
CA ASP A 140 -2.86 6.05 -20.50
C ASP A 140 -2.73 4.53 -20.37
N LEU A 141 -2.42 4.03 -19.18
CA LEU A 141 -2.51 2.60 -18.88
C LEU A 141 -4.00 2.23 -18.91
N PHE A 142 -4.45 1.91 -20.13
CA PHE A 142 -5.61 1.09 -20.37
C PHE A 142 -5.40 -0.25 -19.66
N CYS A 143 -6.44 -0.73 -18.99
CA CYS A 143 -6.58 -2.14 -18.67
C CYS A 143 -6.67 -2.91 -19.99
N GLU A 144 -5.58 -3.01 -20.75
CA GLU A 144 -5.45 -4.00 -21.81
C GLU A 144 -4.82 -5.26 -21.22
N GLU A 145 -5.44 -6.39 -21.53
CA GLU A 145 -5.07 -7.75 -21.15
C GLU A 145 -3.73 -8.24 -21.75
N LYS A 146 -2.81 -7.33 -22.08
CA LYS A 146 -1.47 -7.70 -22.52
C LYS A 146 -0.49 -7.24 -21.46
N GLY A 147 0.15 -8.23 -20.82
CA GLY A 147 1.22 -8.03 -19.86
C GLY A 147 2.38 -7.23 -20.46
N SER A 148 2.28 -5.91 -20.43
CA SER A 148 3.46 -5.07 -20.32
C SER A 148 4.00 -5.32 -18.91
N GLY A 149 5.21 -5.89 -18.85
CA GLY A 149 5.88 -6.39 -17.64
C GLY A 149 6.29 -5.30 -16.63
N VAL A 150 5.46 -4.29 -16.42
CA VAL A 150 5.69 -3.20 -15.46
C VAL A 150 5.75 -3.77 -14.03
N ASP A 151 4.85 -4.70 -13.69
CA ASP A 151 4.84 -5.35 -12.36
C ASP A 151 6.06 -6.23 -12.09
N ALA A 152 6.67 -6.82 -13.14
CA ALA A 152 7.83 -7.70 -13.00
C ALA A 152 9.18 -6.96 -12.87
N THR A 153 9.20 -5.65 -13.17
CA THR A 153 10.44 -4.86 -13.24
C THR A 153 10.65 -3.98 -12.01
N PHE A 154 9.59 -3.72 -11.22
CA PHE A 154 9.64 -2.81 -10.07
C PHE A 154 9.49 -3.53 -8.72
N PRO A 155 10.48 -3.42 -7.81
CA PRO A 155 10.45 -4.11 -6.51
C PRO A 155 9.18 -3.90 -5.70
N LEU A 156 8.62 -2.69 -5.71
CA LEU A 156 7.44 -2.34 -4.93
C LEU A 156 6.19 -3.09 -5.41
N LEU A 157 5.98 -3.16 -6.72
CA LEU A 157 4.76 -3.73 -7.31
C LEU A 157 4.69 -5.25 -7.13
N SER A 158 5.80 -5.91 -6.76
CA SER A 158 5.80 -7.33 -6.40
C SER A 158 5.18 -7.61 -5.03
N CYS A 159 4.96 -6.60 -4.18
CA CYS A 159 4.43 -6.77 -2.83
C CYS A 159 2.90 -6.81 -2.80
N ALA A 160 2.32 -7.76 -2.06
CA ALA A 160 0.86 -7.91 -1.99
C ALA A 160 0.15 -6.74 -1.28
N TRP A 161 0.82 -6.07 -0.35
CA TRP A 161 0.33 -4.81 0.23
C TRP A 161 0.32 -3.71 -0.84
N ALA A 162 1.39 -3.54 -1.62
CA ALA A 162 1.44 -2.55 -2.70
C ALA A 162 0.34 -2.76 -3.75
N PHE A 163 -0.07 -4.01 -4.01
CA PHE A 163 -1.24 -4.30 -4.86
C PHE A 163 -2.53 -3.69 -4.29
N GLN A 164 -2.80 -3.89 -3.00
CA GLN A 164 -3.94 -3.26 -2.32
C GLN A 164 -3.85 -1.73 -2.40
N GLU A 165 -2.67 -1.18 -2.17
CA GLU A 165 -2.43 0.27 -2.19
C GLU A 165 -2.72 0.87 -3.56
N ARG A 166 -2.25 0.23 -4.63
CA ARG A 166 -2.46 0.64 -6.01
C ARG A 166 -3.94 0.62 -6.40
N ILE A 167 -4.62 -0.51 -6.19
CA ILE A 167 -6.01 -0.70 -6.63
C ILE A 167 -7.00 0.20 -5.87
N LEU A 168 -6.73 0.47 -4.59
CA LEU A 168 -7.64 1.26 -3.76
C LEU A 168 -7.48 2.77 -3.95
N SER A 169 -6.27 3.22 -4.30
CA SER A 169 -5.96 4.64 -4.48
C SER A 169 -6.79 5.23 -5.63
N PRO A 170 -7.50 6.37 -5.43
CA PRO A 170 -8.21 7.04 -6.53
C PRO A 170 -7.29 7.39 -7.68
N ARG A 171 -6.05 7.78 -7.34
CA ARG A 171 -5.00 8.15 -8.27
C ARG A 171 -3.64 7.81 -7.66
N ILE A 172 -2.74 7.25 -8.45
CA ILE A 172 -1.39 6.90 -8.04
C ILE A 172 -0.38 7.43 -9.06
N LEU A 173 0.70 8.01 -8.56
CA LEU A 173 1.83 8.48 -9.36
C LEU A 173 3.01 7.56 -9.08
N HIS A 174 3.44 6.80 -10.08
CA HIS A 174 4.57 5.89 -10.00
C HIS A 174 5.84 6.61 -10.42
N PHE A 175 6.85 6.56 -9.56
CA PHE A 175 8.20 7.03 -9.85
C PHE A 175 9.05 5.84 -10.26
N GLY A 176 9.13 5.63 -11.57
CA GLY A 176 9.96 4.60 -12.19
C GLY A 176 11.38 5.10 -12.48
N ASP A 177 12.18 4.26 -13.13
CA ASP A 177 13.59 4.57 -13.44
C ASP A 177 13.75 5.65 -14.52
N LYS A 178 12.78 5.76 -15.44
CA LYS A 178 12.87 6.58 -16.65
C LYS A 178 11.69 7.51 -16.88
N GLU A 179 10.61 7.39 -16.12
CA GLU A 179 9.44 8.24 -16.29
C GLU A 179 8.57 8.26 -15.04
N LEU A 180 7.63 9.20 -15.04
CA LEU A 180 6.53 9.25 -14.10
C LEU A 180 5.31 8.67 -14.79
N ASP A 181 4.80 7.57 -14.26
CA ASP A 181 3.55 6.98 -14.74
C ASP A 181 2.40 7.37 -13.83
N TRP A 182 1.22 7.54 -14.42
CA TRP A 182 0.02 7.90 -13.71
C TRP A 182 -1.07 6.85 -13.92
N GLU A 183 -1.73 6.46 -12.84
CA GLU A 183 -2.89 5.58 -12.90
C GLU A 183 -4.07 6.17 -12.09
N CYS A 184 -5.25 6.18 -12.70
CA CYS A 184 -6.52 6.50 -12.03
C CYS A 184 -7.30 5.21 -11.78
N ARG A 185 -7.97 5.12 -10.62
CA ARG A 185 -8.85 3.99 -10.29
C ARG A 185 -9.95 3.81 -11.33
N ARG A 186 -9.99 2.64 -11.98
CA ARG A 186 -11.14 2.20 -12.79
C ARG A 186 -11.99 1.23 -11.98
N LEU A 187 -13.30 1.46 -11.93
CA LEU A 187 -14.25 0.65 -11.16
C LEU A 187 -14.33 -0.81 -11.64
N ASP A 188 -13.96 -1.09 -12.88
CA ASP A 188 -14.08 -2.42 -13.49
C ASP A 188 -13.10 -3.44 -12.90
N CYS A 189 -11.94 -3.02 -12.38
CA CYS A 189 -10.98 -3.91 -11.74
C CYS A 189 -11.57 -4.63 -10.51
N LEU A 190 -12.48 -3.99 -9.77
CA LEU A 190 -13.10 -4.55 -8.58
C LEU A 190 -14.26 -5.50 -8.90
N ARG A 191 -14.78 -5.48 -10.13
CA ARG A 191 -15.88 -6.36 -10.56
C ARG A 191 -15.41 -7.77 -10.94
N GLN A 192 -14.11 -7.95 -11.20
CA GLN A 192 -13.54 -9.22 -11.65
C GLN A 192 -12.93 -10.01 -10.47
N ARG A 193 -13.77 -10.54 -9.57
CA ARG A 193 -13.38 -11.25 -8.33
C ARG A 193 -12.33 -12.35 -8.56
N LYS A 194 -12.51 -13.17 -9.60
CA LYS A 194 -11.58 -14.26 -9.94
C LYS A 194 -10.20 -13.75 -10.35
N LEU A 195 -10.15 -12.75 -11.24
CA LEU A 195 -8.90 -12.14 -11.68
C LEU A 195 -8.20 -11.38 -10.54
N LEU A 196 -8.97 -10.84 -9.60
CA LEU A 196 -8.42 -10.19 -8.41
C LEU A 196 -7.68 -11.18 -7.51
N VAL A 197 -8.28 -12.35 -7.22
CA VAL A 197 -7.64 -13.41 -6.43
C VAL A 197 -6.40 -13.95 -7.15
N GLU A 198 -6.52 -14.19 -8.47
CA GLU A 198 -5.38 -14.65 -9.29
C GLU A 198 -4.22 -13.66 -9.21
N LYS A 199 -4.43 -12.40 -9.61
CA LYS A 199 -3.39 -11.36 -9.57
C LYS A 199 -2.83 -11.17 -8.17
N TYR A 200 -3.68 -11.09 -7.15
CA TYR A 200 -3.21 -10.93 -5.77
C TYR A 200 -2.31 -12.10 -5.32
N SER A 201 -2.66 -13.33 -5.69
CA SER A 201 -1.89 -14.53 -5.33
C SER A 201 -0.52 -14.62 -5.99
N GLU A 202 -0.27 -13.83 -7.05
CA GLU A 202 1.04 -13.69 -7.71
C GLU A 202 2.02 -12.81 -6.92
N HIS A 203 1.54 -12.05 -5.94
CA HIS A 203 2.38 -11.10 -5.21
C HIS A 203 3.09 -11.74 -4.01
N HIS A 204 4.30 -11.28 -3.75
CA HIS A 204 5.12 -11.71 -2.64
C HIS A 204 4.63 -11.11 -1.31
N LEU A 205 4.69 -11.93 -0.26
CA LEU A 205 4.40 -11.54 1.12
C LEU A 205 5.60 -11.93 1.99
N THR A 206 6.13 -10.96 2.75
CA THR A 206 7.17 -11.24 3.76
C THR A 206 6.63 -12.15 4.85
N PHE A 207 5.36 -11.95 5.25
CA PHE A 207 4.67 -12.78 6.23
C PHE A 207 3.43 -13.41 5.59
N ALA A 208 3.42 -14.73 5.48
CA ALA A 208 2.31 -15.46 4.85
C ALA A 208 0.98 -15.30 5.61
N THR A 209 1.03 -14.94 6.91
CA THR A 209 -0.12 -14.61 7.74
C THR A 209 -0.89 -13.36 7.28
N ASP A 210 -0.24 -12.47 6.51
CA ASP A 210 -0.84 -11.21 6.06
C ASP A 210 -1.71 -11.37 4.82
N ARG A 211 -1.79 -12.59 4.27
CA ARG A 211 -2.49 -12.87 3.02
C ARG A 211 -3.97 -12.51 3.03
N LEU A 212 -4.69 -12.86 4.09
CA LEU A 212 -6.09 -12.48 4.24
C LEU A 212 -6.27 -11.03 4.70
N PRO A 213 -5.49 -10.52 5.69
CA PRO A 213 -5.50 -9.11 6.06
C PRO A 213 -5.32 -8.14 4.88
N ALA A 214 -4.33 -8.35 4.01
CA ALA A 214 -4.07 -7.46 2.87
C ALA A 214 -5.19 -7.52 1.81
N MET A 215 -5.88 -8.64 1.65
CA MET A 215 -7.07 -8.72 0.79
C MET A 215 -8.33 -8.13 1.43
N SER A 216 -8.41 -8.10 2.76
CA SER A 216 -9.63 -7.71 3.48
C SER A 216 -10.10 -6.29 3.11
N GLY A 217 -9.17 -5.41 2.77
CA GLY A 217 -9.47 -4.06 2.32
C GLY A 217 -10.22 -3.98 0.99
N LEU A 218 -9.76 -4.75 0.00
CA LEU A 218 -10.38 -4.85 -1.31
C LEU A 218 -11.78 -5.45 -1.19
N VAL A 219 -11.91 -6.50 -0.38
CA VAL A 219 -13.18 -7.17 -0.10
C VAL A 219 -14.21 -6.21 0.48
N LYS A 220 -13.84 -5.42 1.50
CA LYS A 220 -14.73 -4.41 2.10
C LYS A 220 -15.21 -3.41 1.06
N GLN A 221 -14.37 -3.05 0.10
CA GLN A 221 -14.74 -2.10 -0.94
C GLN A 221 -15.71 -2.71 -1.96
N ILE A 222 -15.49 -3.96 -2.37
CA ILE A 222 -16.42 -4.70 -3.25
C ILE A 222 -17.78 -4.84 -2.57
N GLN A 223 -17.80 -5.23 -1.30
CA GLN A 223 -19.02 -5.39 -0.50
C GLN A 223 -19.81 -4.08 -0.29
N ARG A 224 -19.17 -2.90 -0.37
CA ARG A 224 -19.90 -1.61 -0.35
C ARG A 224 -20.66 -1.35 -1.65
N ASN A 225 -20.16 -1.85 -2.77
CA ASN A 225 -20.69 -1.59 -4.10
C ASN A 225 -21.61 -2.71 -4.63
N GLU A 226 -21.59 -3.89 -4.01
CA GLU A 226 -22.40 -5.05 -4.39
C GLU A 226 -23.23 -5.57 -3.20
N LEU A 227 -24.45 -6.04 -3.48
CA LEU A 227 -25.36 -6.60 -2.48
C LEU A 227 -24.80 -7.89 -1.87
N VAL A 228 -24.57 -7.84 -0.55
CA VAL A 228 -24.69 -8.95 0.43
C VAL A 228 -24.06 -10.29 0.01
N SER A 229 -22.74 -10.30 -0.18
CA SER A 229 -21.98 -11.56 -0.19
C SER A 229 -21.01 -11.59 0.97
N ASN A 230 -21.07 -12.64 1.80
CA ASN A 230 -20.08 -12.83 2.86
C ASN A 230 -18.75 -13.26 2.23
N TYR A 231 -17.65 -12.78 2.79
CA TYR A 231 -16.32 -13.20 2.39
C TYR A 231 -15.70 -14.00 3.52
N VAL A 232 -15.56 -15.31 3.32
CA VAL A 232 -15.12 -16.26 4.33
C VAL A 232 -13.82 -16.89 3.88
N ALA A 233 -12.76 -16.64 4.64
CA ALA A 233 -11.43 -17.20 4.43
C ALA A 233 -10.95 -17.14 2.97
N GLY A 234 -11.13 -16.02 2.26
CA GLY A 234 -10.67 -15.88 0.88
C GLY A 234 -11.74 -16.09 -0.20
N ILE A 235 -12.95 -16.54 0.17
CA ILE A 235 -13.98 -16.94 -0.80
C ILE A 235 -15.28 -16.17 -0.54
N TRP A 236 -15.93 -15.71 -1.60
CA TRP A 236 -17.28 -15.16 -1.52
C TRP A 236 -18.30 -16.30 -1.47
N ASP A 237 -19.21 -16.27 -0.50
CA ASP A 237 -20.21 -17.32 -0.27
C ASP A 237 -21.22 -17.49 -1.42
N ASN A 238 -21.43 -16.44 -2.21
CA ASN A 238 -22.26 -16.46 -3.41
C ASN A 238 -21.49 -16.83 -4.69
N ASP A 239 -20.22 -17.22 -4.58
CA ASP A 239 -19.40 -17.72 -5.69
C ASP A 239 -18.86 -19.12 -5.36
N PRO A 240 -19.68 -20.18 -5.48
CA PRO A 240 -19.23 -21.54 -5.23
C PRO A 240 -18.13 -21.99 -6.20
N GLY A 241 -17.99 -21.34 -7.36
CA GLY A 241 -16.91 -21.60 -8.32
C GLY A 241 -15.53 -21.26 -7.75
N ALA A 242 -15.44 -20.33 -6.80
CA ALA A 242 -14.19 -19.98 -6.14
C ALA A 242 -13.62 -21.09 -5.22
N LEU A 243 -14.40 -22.14 -4.90
CA LEU A 243 -13.88 -23.36 -4.26
C LEU A 243 -13.07 -24.24 -5.21
N LEU A 244 -13.24 -24.07 -6.52
CA LEU A 244 -12.56 -24.85 -7.56
C LEU A 244 -11.19 -24.25 -7.94
N TRP A 245 -10.58 -23.51 -7.01
CA TRP A 245 -9.27 -22.94 -7.22
C TRP A 245 -8.22 -24.06 -7.36
N HIS A 246 -7.19 -23.81 -8.16
CA HIS A 246 -6.06 -24.70 -8.30
C HIS A 246 -4.75 -23.94 -8.27
N ILE A 247 -3.67 -24.65 -7.99
CA ILE A 247 -2.32 -24.09 -7.89
C ILE A 247 -1.61 -24.30 -9.21
N ARG A 248 -0.86 -23.29 -9.64
CA ARG A 248 0.10 -23.43 -10.73
C ARG A 248 1.44 -23.95 -10.19
N GLY A 249 1.92 -25.07 -10.74
CA GLY A 249 3.23 -25.67 -10.39
C GLY A 249 3.12 -26.90 -9.49
N ASP A 250 4.18 -27.19 -8.73
CA ASP A 250 4.28 -28.41 -7.92
C ASP A 250 3.18 -28.52 -6.84
N PRO A 251 2.89 -29.74 -6.32
CA PRO A 251 1.95 -29.96 -5.23
C PRO A 251 2.22 -29.10 -3.99
N LEU A 252 1.21 -28.97 -3.13
CA LEU A 252 1.29 -28.26 -1.85
C LEU A 252 2.34 -28.90 -0.95
N GLN A 253 3.36 -28.12 -0.58
CA GLN A 253 4.15 -28.38 0.62
C GLN A 253 3.37 -27.78 1.80
N PRO A 254 3.10 -28.53 2.88
CA PRO A 254 2.43 -27.99 4.06
C PRO A 254 3.18 -26.76 4.57
N THR A 255 2.48 -25.63 4.72
CA THR A 255 3.09 -24.48 5.39
C THR A 255 3.19 -24.77 6.88
N PRO A 256 4.33 -24.53 7.54
CA PRO A 256 4.49 -24.79 8.97
C PRO A 256 3.59 -23.91 9.85
N THR A 257 3.03 -22.84 9.28
CA THR A 257 2.14 -21.90 9.95
C THR A 257 0.74 -22.00 9.35
N TYR A 258 -0.28 -22.07 10.20
CA TYR A 258 -1.68 -22.01 9.79
C TYR A 258 -2.03 -20.58 9.30
N ILE A 259 -2.59 -20.49 8.09
CA ILE A 259 -3.00 -19.22 7.47
C ILE A 259 -4.52 -19.20 7.27
N ALA A 260 -5.06 -20.27 6.70
CA ALA A 260 -6.48 -20.43 6.37
C ALA A 260 -6.85 -21.93 6.32
N PRO A 261 -8.15 -22.28 6.33
CA PRO A 261 -8.61 -23.65 6.12
C PRO A 261 -8.11 -24.23 4.79
N SER A 262 -7.91 -25.55 4.72
CA SER A 262 -7.33 -26.23 3.55
C SER A 262 -8.14 -26.09 2.25
N TRP A 263 -9.45 -25.84 2.34
CA TRP A 263 -10.31 -25.59 1.18
C TRP A 263 -10.18 -24.16 0.62
N SER A 264 -9.46 -23.28 1.30
CA SER A 264 -9.21 -21.91 0.86
C SER A 264 -7.91 -21.80 0.08
N TRP A 265 -7.93 -21.03 -1.01
CA TRP A 265 -6.72 -20.69 -1.76
C TRP A 265 -5.65 -20.01 -0.90
N ALA A 266 -6.06 -19.29 0.15
CA ALA A 266 -5.13 -18.58 1.03
C ALA A 266 -4.25 -19.54 1.86
N SER A 267 -4.67 -20.80 2.01
CA SER A 267 -3.86 -21.85 2.63
C SER A 267 -2.65 -22.23 1.78
N SER A 268 -2.68 -21.98 0.48
CA SER A 268 -1.59 -22.25 -0.45
C SER A 268 -0.59 -21.10 -0.47
N GLY A 269 0.70 -21.37 -0.24
CA GLY A 269 1.79 -20.40 -0.45
C GLY A 269 1.97 -19.91 -1.89
N LYS A 270 1.19 -20.42 -2.86
CA LYS A 270 1.40 -20.31 -4.31
C LYS A 270 0.23 -19.61 -5.02
N ILE A 271 0.45 -19.28 -6.30
CA ILE A 271 -0.53 -18.67 -7.22
C ILE A 271 -1.78 -19.54 -7.33
N ALA A 272 -2.96 -18.95 -7.14
CA ALA A 272 -4.26 -19.59 -7.19
C ALA A 272 -5.10 -19.10 -8.38
N ARG A 273 -5.81 -20.01 -9.05
CA ARG A 273 -6.62 -19.75 -10.26
C ARG A 273 -7.97 -20.42 -10.22
#